data_AF-A0A264VTF5-F1
#
_entry.id   AF-A0A264VTF5-F1
#
_cell.length_a   1.000
_cell.length_b   1.000
_cell.length_c   1.000
_cell.angle_alpha   90.00
_cell.angle_beta   90.00
_cell.angle_gamma   90.00
#
_symmetry.space_group_name_H-M   'P 1'
#
loop_
_entity.id
_entity.type
_entity.pdbx_description
1 polymer ?
#
loop_
_entity_poly.entity_id
_entity_poly.type
_entity_poly.pdbx_seq_one_letter_code
_entity_poly.pdbx_strand_id
1 'polypeptide(L)'
;MSSVQAAAFVDELLLSSVRAISEDPKCYRPNQMLADNGLLIRERIDITSQYRCLYEFDMQTNNVVILLFISTAQDLEKTLYRYYILR
;
A
#
# COMPACT_ATOMS: atom_id res chain seq x y z
N MET A 1 16.15 -15.08 -8.18
CA MET A 1 15.22 -15.29 -7.07
C MET A 1 14.61 -16.67 -7.25
N SER A 2 14.82 -17.59 -6.30
CA SER A 2 14.16 -18.90 -6.32
C SER A 2 12.69 -18.76 -5.90
N SER A 3 11.87 -19.78 -6.14
CA SER A 3 10.47 -19.81 -5.69
C SER A 3 10.34 -19.66 -4.17
N VAL A 4 11.24 -20.30 -3.41
CA VAL A 4 11.29 -20.19 -1.94
C VAL A 4 11.62 -18.77 -1.50
N GLN A 5 12.59 -18.13 -2.15
CA GLN A 5 12.93 -16.73 -1.88
C GLN A 5 11.78 -15.79 -2.24
N ALA A 6 11.02 -16.11 -3.29
CA ALA A 6 9.85 -15.32 -3.69
C ALA A 6 8.70 -15.41 -2.71
N ALA A 7 8.38 -16.60 -2.21
CA ALA A 7 7.38 -16.79 -1.18
C ALA A 7 7.75 -16.00 0.09
N ALA A 8 8.98 -16.18 0.59
CA ALA A 8 9.45 -15.49 1.79
C ALA A 8 9.40 -13.96 1.65
N PHE A 9 9.73 -13.43 0.46
CA PHE A 9 9.63 -12.00 0.19
C PHE A 9 8.19 -11.48 0.25
N VAL A 10 7.24 -12.19 -0.38
CA VAL A 10 5.83 -11.80 -0.38
C VAL A 10 5.23 -11.91 1.03
N ASP A 11 5.57 -12.96 1.76
CA ASP A 11 5.13 -13.16 3.14
C ASP A 11 5.60 -12.01 4.03
N GLU A 12 6.89 -11.65 3.98
CA GLU A 12 7.43 -10.52 4.74
C GLU A 12 6.79 -9.18 4.33
N LEU A 13 6.55 -8.95 3.04
CA LEU A 13 5.90 -7.74 2.56
C LEU A 13 4.48 -7.57 3.13
N LEU A 14 3.71 -8.65 3.16
CA LEU A 14 2.36 -8.66 3.72
C LEU A 14 2.39 -8.54 5.25
N LEU A 15 3.19 -9.37 5.93
CA LEU A 15 3.27 -9.42 7.38
C LEU A 15 3.78 -8.10 7.96
N SER A 16 4.78 -7.46 7.34
CA SER A 16 5.27 -6.15 7.79
C SER A 16 4.19 -5.08 7.69
N SER A 17 3.37 -5.14 6.63
CA SER A 17 2.27 -4.20 6.41
C SER A 17 1.13 -4.39 7.40
N VAL A 18 0.73 -5.63 7.64
CA VAL A 18 -0.26 -5.95 8.67
C VAL A 18 0.21 -5.45 10.03
N ARG A 19 1.44 -5.81 10.44
CA ARG A 19 1.99 -5.38 11.74
C ARG A 19 1.95 -3.85 11.89
N ALA A 20 2.52 -3.14 10.91
CA ALA A 20 2.70 -1.69 11.01
C ALA A 20 1.39 -0.89 10.83
N ILE A 21 0.41 -1.39 10.06
CA ILE A 21 -0.87 -0.72 9.88
C ILE A 21 -1.80 -1.01 11.07
N SER A 22 -1.78 -2.22 11.63
CA SER A 22 -2.63 -2.58 12.77
C SER A 22 -2.26 -1.85 14.06
N GLU A 23 -1.03 -1.36 14.22
CA GLU A 23 -0.62 -0.54 15.37
C GLU A 23 -1.36 0.79 15.44
N ASP A 24 -1.42 1.52 14.32
CA ASP A 24 -2.26 2.72 14.15
C ASP A 24 -2.61 2.92 12.67
N PRO A 25 -3.80 2.52 12.21
CA PRO A 25 -4.19 2.67 10.82
C PRO A 25 -4.30 4.12 10.35
N LYS A 26 -4.34 5.09 11.26
CA LYS A 26 -4.47 6.52 10.94
C LYS A 26 -3.13 7.23 10.81
N CYS A 27 -2.03 6.63 11.26
CA CYS A 27 -0.71 7.28 11.28
C CYS A 27 -0.17 7.59 9.88
N TYR A 28 -0.56 6.83 8.86
CA TYR A 28 -0.14 7.06 7.49
C TYR A 28 -1.08 8.02 6.77
N ARG A 29 -0.51 9.06 6.14
CA ARG A 29 -1.29 10.07 5.42
C ARG A 29 -2.08 9.47 4.24
N PRO A 30 -3.22 10.09 3.87
CA PRO A 30 -3.82 9.87 2.55
C PRO A 30 -2.80 10.16 1.45
N ASN A 31 -2.82 9.35 0.40
CA ASN A 31 -2.06 9.62 -0.81
C ASN A 31 -2.71 10.81 -1.54
N GLN A 32 -1.95 11.89 -1.72
CA GLN A 32 -2.49 13.14 -2.25
C GLN A 32 -3.08 12.99 -3.66
N MET A 33 -2.41 12.27 -4.54
CA MET A 33 -2.86 12.07 -5.93
C MET A 33 -4.19 11.32 -6.00
N LEU A 34 -4.40 10.33 -5.12
CA LEU A 34 -5.67 9.62 -5.00
C LEU A 34 -6.74 10.50 -4.34
N ALA A 35 -6.36 11.28 -3.32
CA ALA A 35 -7.27 12.22 -2.65
C ALA A 35 -7.77 13.33 -3.60
N ASP A 36 -6.92 13.82 -4.50
CA ASP A 36 -7.28 14.78 -5.54
C ASP A 36 -8.33 14.21 -6.52
N ASN A 37 -8.43 12.87 -6.59
CA ASN A 37 -9.43 12.13 -7.36
C ASN A 37 -10.62 11.64 -6.50
N GLY A 38 -10.75 12.13 -5.26
CA GLY A 38 -11.85 11.78 -4.35
C GLY A 38 -11.70 10.43 -3.64
N LEU A 39 -10.53 9.79 -3.72
CA LEU A 39 -10.26 8.50 -3.09
C LEU A 39 -9.47 8.68 -1.78
N LEU A 40 -10.07 8.28 -0.65
CA LEU A 40 -9.41 8.33 0.66
C LEU A 40 -8.55 7.07 0.90
N ILE A 41 -7.51 6.90 0.08
CA ILE A 41 -6.56 5.78 0.19
C ILE A 41 -5.30 6.26 0.90
N ARG A 42 -4.86 5.50 1.91
CA ARG A 42 -3.65 5.79 2.68
C ARG A 42 -2.45 5.06 2.11
N GLU A 43 -1.28 5.62 2.37
CA GLU A 43 -0.02 5.12 1.83
C GLU A 43 1.01 4.89 2.94
N ARG A 44 1.44 3.63 3.07
CA ARG A 44 2.63 3.25 3.84
C ARG A 44 3.78 3.02 2.88
N ILE A 45 4.91 3.70 3.10
CA ILE A 45 6.17 3.43 2.39
C ILE A 45 7.08 2.64 3.33
N ASP A 46 7.43 1.41 2.95
CA ASP A 46 8.38 0.59 3.69
C ASP A 46 9.77 0.72 3.06
N ILE A 47 10.67 1.40 3.79
CA ILE A 47 12.06 1.63 3.37
C ILE A 47 12.91 0.36 3.33
N THR A 48 12.49 -0.70 4.01
CA THR A 48 13.26 -1.96 4.07
C THR A 48 13.00 -2.77 2.81
N SER A 49 11.73 -2.99 2.48
CA SER A 49 11.33 -3.73 1.29
C SER A 49 11.42 -2.88 0.02
N GLN A 50 11.40 -1.54 0.13
CA GLN A 50 11.32 -0.60 -1.00
C GLN A 50 10.00 -0.76 -1.78
N TYR A 51 8.91 -0.95 -1.03
CA TYR A 51 7.55 -1.00 -1.55
C TYR A 51 6.66 -0.01 -0.81
N ARG A 52 5.67 0.52 -1.53
CA ARG A 52 4.52 1.16 -0.91
C ARG A 52 3.34 0.19 -0.85
N CYS A 53 2.59 0.29 0.23
CA CYS A 53 1.32 -0.37 0.44
C CYS A 53 0.22 0.70 0.43
N LEU A 54 -0.73 0.54 -0.48
CA LEU A 54 -1.95 1.35 -0.53
C LEU A 54 -3.05 0.58 0.17
N TYR A 55 -3.75 1.25 1.10
CA TYR A 55 -4.82 0.63 1.86
C TYR A 55 -5.94 1.62 2.18
N GLU A 56 -7.14 1.08 2.37
CA GLU A 56 -8.29 1.79 2.92
C GLU A 56 -8.43 1.50 4.40
N PHE A 57 -8.89 2.51 5.14
CA PHE A 57 -9.24 2.36 6.54
C PHE A 57 -10.61 2.96 6.82
N ASP A 58 -11.56 2.08 7.14
CA ASP A 58 -12.89 2.48 7.56
C ASP A 58 -12.89 2.76 9.07
N MET A 59 -13.07 4.03 9.42
CA MET A 59 -13.11 4.48 10.81
C MET A 59 -14.34 3.99 11.59
N GLN A 60 -15.44 3.65 10.92
CA GLN A 60 -16.66 3.19 11.57
C GLN A 60 -16.56 1.73 11.98
N THR A 61 -16.06 0.89 11.08
CA THR A 61 -15.90 -0.56 11.31
C THR A 61 -14.53 -0.92 11.90
N ASN A 62 -13.61 0.04 11.96
CA ASN A 62 -12.21 -0.16 12.31
C ASN A 62 -11.54 -1.23 11.42
N ASN A 63 -11.97 -1.31 10.16
CA ASN A 63 -11.48 -2.30 9.20
C ASN A 63 -10.41 -1.70 8.29
N VAL A 64 -9.37 -2.49 8.02
CA VAL A 64 -8.27 -2.14 7.11
C VAL A 64 -8.31 -3.08 5.91
N VAL A 65 -8.29 -2.52 4.72
CA VAL A 65 -8.23 -3.29 3.47
C VAL A 65 -6.98 -2.91 2.71
N ILE A 66 -6.03 -3.85 2.59
CA ILE A 66 -4.86 -3.68 1.74
C ILE A 66 -5.29 -3.83 0.29
N LEU A 67 -5.03 -2.81 -0.54
CA LEU A 67 -5.45 -2.75 -1.93
C LEU A 67 -4.34 -3.15 -2.90
N LEU A 68 -3.13 -2.60 -2.70
CA LEU A 68 -2.06 -2.75 -3.68
C LEU A 68 -0.68 -2.59 -3.06
N PHE A 69 0.26 -3.38 -3.55
CA PHE A 69 1.69 -3.19 -3.35
C PHE A 69 2.34 -2.70 -4.63
N ILE A 70 3.12 -1.63 -4.54
CA ILE A 70 3.84 -1.04 -5.68
C ILE A 70 5.30 -0.84 -5.28
N SER A 71 6.25 -1.25 -6.13
CA SER A 71 7.66 -0.97 -5.86
C SER A 71 7.91 0.54 -5.87
N THR A 72 8.74 1.06 -4.97
CA THR A 72 9.14 2.48 -4.97
C THR A 72 9.97 2.86 -6.19
N ALA A 73 10.52 1.87 -6.92
CA ALA A 73 11.19 2.09 -8.19
C ALA A 73 10.22 2.39 -9.36
N GLN A 74 8.92 2.13 -9.18
CA GLN A 74 7.91 2.43 -10.18
C GLN A 74 7.40 3.87 -10.04
N ASP A 75 7.17 4.50 -11.18
CA ASP A 75 6.43 5.75 -11.26
C ASP A 75 4.98 5.50 -10.82
N LEU A 76 4.59 6.05 -9.66
CA LEU A 76 3.29 5.81 -9.05
C LEU A 76 2.16 6.22 -9.99
N GLU A 77 2.23 7.44 -10.54
CA GLU A 77 1.18 8.00 -11.37
C GLU A 77 0.93 7.12 -12.60
N LYS A 78 1.99 6.81 -13.34
CA LYS A 78 1.89 5.91 -14.50
C LYS A 78 1.39 4.52 -14.13
N THR A 79 1.75 4.03 -12.94
CA THR A 79 1.28 2.73 -12.45
C THR A 79 -0.22 2.77 -12.17
N LEU A 80 -0.71 3.78 -11.46
CA LEU A 80 -2.14 3.95 -11.19
C LEU A 80 -2.95 4.17 -12.46
N TYR A 81 -2.44 4.96 -13.41
CA TYR A 81 -3.03 5.10 -14.75
C TYR A 81 -3.11 3.77 -15.50
N ARG A 82 -2.05 2.97 -15.50
CA ARG A 82 -2.01 1.66 -16.17
C ARG A 82 -3.06 0.69 -15.64
N TYR A 83 -3.38 0.78 -14.35
CA TYR A 83 -4.42 -0.03 -13.72
C TYR A 83 -5.80 0.61 -13.72
N TYR A 84 -6.01 1.68 -14.49
CA TYR A 84 -7.28 2.42 -14.57
C TYR A 84 -7.80 2.94 -13.21
N ILE A 85 -6.89 3.16 -12.26
CA ILE A 85 -7.21 3.76 -10.96
C ILE A 85 -7.33 5.29 -11.08
N LEU A 86 -6.48 5.89 -11.91
CA LEU A 86 -6.57 7.30 -12.31
C LEU A 86 -7.06 7.40 -13.76
N ARG A 87 -7.84 8.45 -14.07
CA ARG A 87 -8.36 8.75 -15.41
C ARG A 87 -7.67 9.93 -16.07
#